data_AF-A0A9E1LAA4-F1
#
_entry.id   AF-A0A9E1LAA4-F1
#
_cell.length_a   1.000
_cell.length_b   1.000
_cell.length_c   1.000
_cell.angle_alpha   90.00
_cell.angle_beta   90.00
_cell.angle_gamma   90.00
#
_symmetry.space_group_name_H-M   'P 1'
#
loop_
_entity.id
_entity.type
_entity.pdbx_description
1 polymer ?
#
loop_
_entity_poly.entity_id
_entity_poly.type
_entity_poly.pdbx_seq_one_letter_code
_entity_poly.pdbx_strand_id
1 'polypeptide(L)' 'MSDWVLLLGGSTGHGAATAKKLAKDGYGIIAFHFDRGEAKKLAQETIEEVNDLT' A
#
# COMPACT_ATOMS: atom_id res chain seq x y z
N MET A 1 -18.19 -3.84 -8.10
CA MET A 1 -17.01 -4.56 -7.55
C MET A 1 -15.82 -3.65 -7.78
N SER A 2 -15.04 -3.37 -6.74
CA SER A 2 -13.76 -2.70 -6.91
C SER A 2 -12.75 -3.73 -7.38
N ASP A 3 -12.03 -3.45 -8.47
CA ASP A 3 -10.93 -4.31 -8.90
C ASP A 3 -9.82 -4.26 -7.85
N TRP A 4 -9.12 -5.39 -7.65
CA TRP A 4 -8.09 -5.51 -6.62
C TRP A 4 -6.71 -5.64 -7.24
N VAL A 5 -5.71 -5.04 -6.58
CA VAL A 5 -4.31 -5.09 -6.99
C VAL A 5 -3.46 -5.72 -5.88
N LEU A 6 -2.65 -6.69 -6.28
CA LEU A 6 -1.65 -7.32 -5.43
C LEU A 6 -0.27 -6.68 -5.68
N LEU A 7 0.33 -6.11 -4.64
CA LEU A 7 1.66 -5.50 -4.67
C LEU A 7 2.66 -6.32 -3.83
N LEU A 8 3.68 -6.87 -4.47
CA LEU A 8 4.80 -7.52 -3.78
C LEU A 8 5.87 -6.48 -3.47
N GLY A 9 5.75 -5.85 -2.30
CA GLY A 9 6.62 -4.75 -1.86
C GLY A 9 5.90 -3.38 -1.80
N GLY A 10 4.75 -3.30 -1.13
CA GLY A 10 3.95 -2.06 -1.06
C GLY A 10 4.27 -1.10 0.09
N SER A 11 5.25 -1.41 0.95
CA SER A 11 5.49 -0.69 2.21
C SER A 11 6.27 0.61 2.10
N THR A 12 7.09 0.76 1.06
CA THR A 12 8.01 1.91 0.90
C THR A 12 8.26 2.21 -0.58
N GLY A 13 8.87 3.37 -0.84
CA GLY A 13 9.34 3.75 -2.17
C GLY A 13 8.26 3.67 -3.25
N HIS A 14 8.62 3.08 -4.39
CA HIS A 14 7.71 2.99 -5.54
C HIS A 14 6.46 2.15 -5.26
N GLY A 15 6.56 1.06 -4.50
CA GLY A 15 5.40 0.23 -4.21
C GLY A 15 4.35 0.95 -3.36
N ALA A 16 4.79 1.74 -2.38
CA ALA A 16 3.90 2.60 -1.60
C ALA A 16 3.24 3.69 -2.47
N ALA A 17 4.01 4.33 -3.37
CA ALA A 17 3.49 5.32 -4.29
C ALA A 17 2.43 4.73 -5.25
N THR A 18 2.67 3.51 -5.76
CA THR A 18 1.73 2.77 -6.60
C THR A 18 0.46 2.41 -5.83
N ALA A 19 0.58 1.93 -4.59
CA ALA A 19 -0.57 1.62 -3.73
C ALA A 19 -1.50 2.82 -3.57
N LYS A 20 -0.95 3.98 -3.21
CA LYS A 20 -1.71 5.23 -3.00
C LYS A 20 -2.37 5.73 -4.29
N LYS A 21 -1.68 5.61 -5.43
CA LYS A 21 -2.23 6.03 -6.73
C LYS A 21 -3.40 5.15 -7.16
N LEU A 22 -3.25 3.82 -7.06
CA LEU A 22 -4.30 2.89 -7.43
C LEU A 22 -5.49 2.94 -6.46
N ALA A 23 -5.25 3.16 -5.17
CA ALA A 23 -6.32 3.42 -4.20
C ALA A 23 -7.15 4.65 -4.60
N LYS A 24 -6.51 5.78 -4.94
CA LYS A 24 -7.19 6.98 -5.46
C LYS A 24 -8.00 6.73 -6.73
N ASP A 25 -7.58 5.76 -7.54
CA ASP A 25 -8.27 5.39 -8.79
C ASP A 25 -9.40 4.36 -8.54
N GLY A 26 -9.68 4.01 -7.27
CA GLY A 26 -10.82 3.19 -6.87
C GLY A 26 -10.53 1.69 -6.71
N TYR A 27 -9.26 1.28 -6.74
CA TYR A 27 -8.86 -0.12 -6.58
C TYR A 27 -8.70 -0.50 -5.10
N GLY A 28 -9.07 -1.74 -4.77
CA GLY A 28 -8.67 -2.35 -3.49
C GLY A 28 -7.21 -2.80 -3.52
N ILE A 29 -6.48 -2.61 -2.42
CA ILE A 29 -5.04 -2.91 -2.37
C ILE A 29 -4.73 -4.06 -1.39
N ILE A 30 -3.97 -5.04 -1.87
CA ILE A 30 -3.31 -6.04 -1.01
C ILE A 30 -1.80 -5.89 -1.22
N ALA A 31 -1.07 -5.56 -0.16
CA ALA A 31 0.38 -5.36 -0.23
C ALA A 31 1.12 -6.33 0.68
N PHE A 32 2.14 -6.99 0.14
CA PHE A 32 3.11 -7.75 0.92
C PHE A 32 4.30 -6.87 1.27
N HIS A 33 4.75 -7.01 2.50
CA HIS A 33 5.92 -6.35 3.06
C HIS A 33 6.85 -7.41 3.65
N PHE A 34 8.15 -7.26 3.42
CA PHE A 34 9.15 -8.06 4.11
C PHE A 34 9.61 -7.31 5.36
N ASP A 35 9.15 -7.77 6.52
CA ASP A 35 9.42 -7.12 7.80
C ASP A 35 10.90 -7.21 8.16
N ARG A 36 11.53 -6.04 8.30
CA ARG A 36 12.93 -5.87 8.74
C ARG A 36 13.02 -5.04 10.02
N GLY A 37 11.94 -4.93 10.79
CA GLY A 37 11.86 -4.10 11.99
C GLY A 37 11.61 -2.64 11.66
N GLU A 38 12.65 -1.91 11.26
CA GLU A 38 12.57 -0.46 10.97
C GLU A 38 11.55 -0.12 9.87
N ALA A 39 11.42 -0.99 8.88
CA ALA A 39 10.53 -0.78 7.74
C ALA A 39 9.04 -1.02 8.07
N LYS A 40 8.73 -1.59 9.24
CA LYS A 40 7.36 -1.86 9.69
C LYS A 40 6.55 -0.58 9.92
N LYS A 41 7.19 0.45 10.49
CA LYS A 41 6.53 1.74 10.72
C LYS A 41 6.10 2.39 9.40
N LEU A 42 6.97 2.38 8.40
CA LEU A 42 6.66 2.91 7.06
C LEU A 42 5.55 2.12 6.37
N ALA A 43 5.51 0.80 6.57
CA ALA A 43 4.42 -0.03 6.08
C ALA A 43 3.07 0.36 6.72
N GLN A 44 3.05 0.64 8.03
CA GLN A 44 1.85 1.10 8.74
C GLN A 44 1.40 2.48 8.26
N GLU A 45 2.32 3.45 8.15
CA GLU A 45 2.03 4.78 7.59
C GLU A 45 1.42 4.66 6.19
N THR A 46 1.96 3.78 5.34
CA THR A 46 1.41 3.56 3.99
C THR A 46 0.00 2.96 4.03
N ILE A 47 -0.29 2.05 4.97
CA ILE A 47 -1.63 1.46 5.14
C ILE A 47 -2.64 2.53 5.55
N GLU A 48 -2.28 3.38 6.53
CA GLU A 48 -3.11 4.50 6.98
C GLU A 48 -3.41 5.46 5.83
N GLU A 49 -2.37 5.87 5.09
CA GLU A 49 -2.54 6.75 3.93
C GLU A 49 -3.41 6.13 2.82
N VAL A 50 -3.34 4.82 2.59
CA VAL A 50 -4.19 4.14 1.61
C VAL A 50 -5.64 4.11 2.07
N ASN A 51 -5.89 3.82 3.34
CA ASN A 51 -7.25 3.79 3.91
C ASN A 51 -7.91 5.17 3.92
N ASP A 52 -7.14 6.25 4.11
CA ASP A 52 -7.65 7.61 4.04
C ASP A 52 -8.06 8.06 2.62
N LEU A 53 -7.68 7.28 1.60
CA LEU A 53 -7.97 7.58 0.18
C LEU A 53 -9.18 6.80 -0.36
N THR A 54 -9.72 5.85 0.39
CA THR A 54 -10.81 4.93 -0.02
C THR A 54 -11.99 5.00 0.94
#